data_AF-A0A1F5L4T9-F1
#
_entry.id   AF-A0A1F5L4T9-F1
#
_cell.length_a   1.000
_cell.length_b   1.000
_cell.length_c   1.000
_cell.angle_alpha   90.00
_cell.angle_beta   90.00
_cell.angle_gamma   90.00
#
_symmetry.space_group_name_H-M   'P 1'
#
loop_
_entity.id
_entity.type
_entity.pdbx_description
1 polymer ?
#
loop_
_entity_poly.entity_id
_entity_poly.type
_entity_poly.pdbx_seq_one_letter_code
_entity_poly.pdbx_strand_id
1 'polypeptide(L)' 'MCLLVPQLIDFSDSPDEQRHRVQTFMPTCHIFYENRLRDIHDGITKWSGMDEQSQRLDDAGQLLEQ' A
#
# COMPACT_ATOMS: atom_id res chain seq x y z
N MET A 1 21.73 -2.40 -10.29
CA MET A 1 20.47 -1.93 -9.69
C MET A 1 19.43 -1.86 -10.81
N CYS A 2 18.28 -2.51 -10.65
CA CYS A 2 17.18 -2.48 -11.62
C CYS A 2 15.94 -1.96 -10.90
N LEU A 3 15.26 -0.96 -11.48
CA LEU A 3 14.01 -0.42 -10.97
C LEU A 3 12.86 -1.11 -11.72
N LEU A 4 11.99 -1.79 -10.97
CA LEU A 4 10.79 -2.41 -11.53
C LEU A 4 9.58 -1.55 -11.21
N VAL A 5 8.77 -1.27 -12.22
CA VAL A 5 7.48 -0.60 -12.07
C VAL A 5 6.41 -1.65 -12.34
N PRO A 6 5.71 -2.17 -11.30
CA PRO A 6 4.77 -3.28 -11.48
C PRO A 6 3.70 -3.02 -12.55
N GLN A 7 3.26 -1.76 -12.71
CA GLN A 7 2.28 -1.35 -13.73
C GLN A 7 2.78 -1.50 -15.17
N LEU A 8 4.09 -1.60 -15.41
CA LEU A 8 4.68 -1.75 -16.74
C LEU A 8 4.96 -3.22 -17.11
N ILE A 9 4.75 -4.15 -16.18
CA ILE A 9 4.98 -5.56 -16.43
C ILE A 9 3.65 -6.16 -16.91
N ASP A 10 3.64 -6.66 -18.13
CA ASP A 10 2.49 -7.40 -18.66
C ASP A 10 2.49 -8.80 -18.05
N PHE A 11 1.46 -9.08 -17.25
CA PHE A 11 1.44 -10.22 -16.34
C PHE A 11 0.58 -11.39 -16.82
N SER A 12 -0.36 -11.16 -17.75
CA SER A 12 -1.32 -12.16 -18.25
C SER A 12 -2.45 -11.53 -19.05
N ASP A 13 -3.11 -12.32 -19.91
CA ASP A 13 -4.29 -11.90 -20.69
C ASP A 13 -5.58 -11.74 -19.86
N SER A 14 -5.61 -12.26 -18.62
CA SER A 14 -6.81 -12.22 -17.77
C SER A 14 -6.70 -11.19 -16.62
N PRO A 15 -7.77 -10.43 -16.33
CA PRO A 15 -7.80 -9.48 -15.21
C PRO A 15 -7.59 -10.13 -13.83
N ASP A 16 -7.98 -11.39 -13.65
CA ASP A 16 -7.82 -12.12 -12.39
C ASP A 16 -6.37 -12.50 -12.11
N GLU A 17 -5.65 -13.00 -13.12
CA GLU A 17 -4.23 -13.33 -12.98
C GLU A 17 -3.39 -12.06 -12.77
N GLN A 18 -3.77 -10.95 -13.41
CA GLN A 18 -3.14 -9.65 -13.20
C GLN A 18 -3.31 -9.21 -11.74
N ARG A 19 -4.51 -9.32 -11.16
CA ARG A 19 -4.75 -9.02 -9.73
C ARG A 19 -3.90 -9.87 -8.81
N HIS A 20 -3.84 -11.17 -9.06
CA HIS A 20 -3.05 -12.10 -8.24
C HIS A 20 -1.55 -11.79 -8.29
N ARG A 21 -1.03 -11.39 -9.45
CA ARG A 21 0.40 -11.02 -9.60
C ARG A 21 0.75 -9.67 -9.00
N VAL A 22 -0.17 -8.70 -9.02
CA VAL A 22 0.01 -7.42 -8.32
C VAL A 22 0.21 -7.64 -6.81
N GLN A 23 -0.44 -8.67 -6.22
CA GLN A 23 -0.21 -9.01 -4.81
C GLN A 23 1.25 -9.38 -4.51
N THR A 24 2.01 -9.92 -5.47
CA THR A 24 3.44 -10.22 -5.29
C THR A 24 4.29 -8.96 -5.03
N PHE A 25 3.81 -7.80 -5.45
CA PHE A 25 4.50 -6.52 -5.28
C PHE A 25 3.94 -5.70 -4.11
N MET A 26 2.99 -6.25 -3.35
CA MET A 26 2.45 -5.56 -2.18
C MET A 26 3.53 -5.43 -1.09
N PRO A 27 3.70 -4.23 -0.51
CA PRO A 27 4.71 -4.03 0.52
C PRO A 27 4.36 -4.83 1.77
N THR A 28 5.29 -5.68 2.22
CA THR A 28 5.17 -6.43 3.48
C THR A 28 5.66 -5.63 4.68
N CYS A 29 6.59 -4.71 4.45
CA CYS A 29 7.05 -3.69 5.39
C CYS A 29 7.12 -2.36 4.64
N HIS A 30 6.62 -1.28 5.25
CA HIS A 30 6.70 0.05 4.66
C HIS A 30 7.37 1.01 5.63
N ILE A 31 8.19 1.90 5.10
CA ILE A 31 8.71 3.04 5.86
C ILE A 31 7.55 4.02 6.01
N PHE A 32 7.33 4.50 7.24
CA PHE A 32 6.30 5.49 7.50
C PHE A 32 6.67 6.83 6.83
N TYR A 33 5.70 7.42 6.14
CA TYR A 33 5.78 8.79 5.62
C TYR A 33 4.55 9.55 6.11
N GLU A 34 4.76 10.70 6.75
CA GLU A 34 3.69 11.59 7.21
C GLU A 34 2.81 12.06 6.06
N ASN A 35 3.42 12.35 4.91
CA ASN A 35 2.73 12.75 3.70
C ASN A 35 2.85 11.64 2.64
N ARG A 36 1.70 11.05 2.28
CA ARG A 36 1.62 10.06 1.20
C ARG A 36 1.27 10.77 -0.09
N LEU A 37 2.01 10.49 -1.16
CA LEU A 37 1.74 11.04 -2.50
C LEU A 37 0.37 10.62 -3.06
N ARG A 38 -0.16 9.48 -2.59
CA ARG A 38 -1.44 8.95 -3.02
C ARG A 38 -2.04 8.11 -1.90
N ASP A 39 -3.33 8.32 -1.62
CA ASP A 39 -4.11 7.42 -0.78
C ASP A 39 -4.56 6.20 -1.58
N ILE A 40 -4.17 5.03 -1.10
CA ILE A 40 -4.50 3.74 -1.72
C ILE A 40 -5.55 3.07 -0.84
N HIS A 41 -6.74 2.79 -1.38
CA HIS A 41 -7.81 2.10 -0.66
C HIS A 41 -7.61 0.58 -0.77
N ASP A 42 -6.57 0.08 -0.10
CA ASP A 42 -6.16 -1.32 -0.14
C ASP A 42 -6.71 -2.15 1.04
N GLY A 43 -7.43 -1.52 1.97
CA GLY A 43 -7.93 -2.17 3.19
C GLY A 43 -6.83 -2.59 4.17
N ILE A 44 -5.59 -2.15 3.96
CA ILE A 44 -4.47 -2.44 4.85
C ILE A 44 -4.51 -1.44 6.00
N THR A 45 -4.23 -1.90 7.22
CA THR A 45 -4.20 -0.99 8.38
C THR A 45 -3.11 0.06 8.20
N LYS A 46 -3.51 1.33 8.26
CA LYS A 46 -2.62 2.49 8.13
C LYS A 46 -2.36 3.10 9.50
N TRP A 47 -1.23 3.79 9.57
CA TRP A 47 -0.63 4.29 10.80
C TRP A 47 -0.14 5.72 10.57
N SER A 48 -0.36 6.60 11.55
CA SER A 48 -0.06 8.04 11.48
C SER A 48 1.37 8.42 11.89
N GLY A 49 2.14 7.45 12.37
CA GLY A 49 3.50 7.63 12.87
C GLY A 49 4.27 6.31 12.91
N MET A 50 5.48 6.37 13.46
CA MET A 50 6.32 5.20 13.72
C MET A 50 6.06 4.63 15.13
N ASP A 51 6.15 3.30 15.25
CA ASP A 51 6.12 2.54 16.51
C ASP A 51 5.01 2.98 17.50
N GLU A 52 5.34 3.02 18.79
CA GLU A 52 4.44 3.31 19.92
C GLU A 52 3.84 4.74 19.91
N GLN A 53 4.23 5.57 18.94
CA GLN A 53 3.75 6.94 18.76
C GLN A 53 2.80 7.07 17.56
N SER A 54 2.11 5.97 17.21
CA SER A 54 1.27 5.90 16.01
C SER A 54 -0.19 5.62 16.33
N GLN A 55 -1.09 6.34 15.65
CA GLN A 55 -2.52 6.12 15.71
C GLN A 55 -2.99 5.42 14.44
N ARG A 56 -4.06 4.62 14.57
CA ARG A 56 -4.65 3.91 13.44
C ARG A 56 -5.38 4.91 12.55
N LEU A 57 -5.16 4.79 11.25
CA LEU A 57 -5.82 5.56 10.22
C LEU A 57 -6.77 4.67 9.42
N ASP A 58 -7.82 5.30 8.89
CA ASP A 58 -8.67 4.70 7.88
C ASP A 58 -8.01 4.74 6.49
N ASP A 59 -8.69 4.18 5.49
CA ASP A 59 -8.18 4.16 4.11
C ASP A 59 -8.07 5.55 3.48
N ALA A 60 -8.79 6.55 4.01
CA ALA A 60 -8.73 7.95 3.59
C ALA A 60 -7.67 8.76 4.38
N GLY A 61 -6.89 8.11 5.25
CA GLY A 61 -5.86 8.75 6.06
C GLY A 61 -6.40 9.57 7.24
N GLN A 62 -7.66 9.39 7.61
CA GLN A 62 -8.26 10.02 8.80
C GLN A 62 -8.04 9.15 10.04
N LEU A 63 -7.96 9.79 11.21
CA LEU A 63 -7.86 9.07 12.48
C LEU A 63 -9.13 8.25 12.74
N LEU A 64 -8.95 6.97 13.05
CA LEU A 64 -10.01 6.14 13.59
C LEU A 64 -10.18 6.51 15.07
N GLU A 65 -11.18 7.32 15.41
CA GLU A 65 -11.53 7.59 16.82
C GLU A 65 -11.86 6.26 17.51
N GLN A 66 -11.31 6.06 18.72
CA GLN A 66 -11.53 4.87 19.55
C GLN A 66 -12.78 5.01 20.41
#